data_AF-A0A0C1YGG3-F1
#
_entry.id   AF-A0A0C1YGG3-F1
#
_cell.length_a   1.000
_cell.length_b   1.000
_cell.length_c   1.000
_cell.angle_alpha   90.00
_cell.angle_beta   90.00
_cell.angle_gamma   90.00
#
_symmetry.space_group_name_H-M   'P 1'
#
loop_
_entity.id
_entity.type
_entity.pdbx_description
1 polymer ?
#
loop_
_entity_poly.entity_id
_entity_poly.type
_entity_poly.pdbx_seq_one_letter_code
_entity_poly.pdbx_strand_id
1 'polypeptide(L)' 'AGPAAPRNVTPEPVHAMAAPARHDPADVAERIRHLGELYQAGLVTDDEFSAKKAELLAEL' A
#
# COMPACT_ATOMS: atom_id res chain seq x y z
N ALA A 1 30.05 39.17 -10.20
CA ALA A 1 29.35 38.68 -8.99
C ALA A 1 27.94 39.26 -9.05
N GLY A 2 26.85 38.51 -9.27
CA GLY A 2 26.31 37.31 -8.59
C GLY A 2 24.92 37.69 -8.01
N PRO A 3 23.99 36.79 -7.67
CA PRO A 3 23.98 35.33 -7.85
C PRO A 3 22.74 34.79 -8.60
N ALA A 4 22.90 33.56 -9.10
CA ALA A 4 21.85 32.71 -9.64
C ALA A 4 20.84 32.29 -8.55
N ALA A 5 19.55 32.28 -8.90
CA ALA A 5 18.49 31.75 -8.05
C ALA A 5 18.49 30.20 -8.08
N PRO A 6 18.48 29.51 -6.94
CA PRO A 6 18.35 28.05 -6.91
C PRO A 6 16.92 27.64 -7.25
N ARG A 7 16.80 26.67 -8.16
CA ARG A 7 15.55 26.00 -8.49
C ARG A 7 15.28 25.00 -7.38
N ASN A 8 14.28 25.29 -6.55
CA ASN A 8 13.88 24.40 -5.47
C ASN A 8 13.20 23.17 -6.08
N VAL A 9 13.95 22.08 -6.19
CA VAL A 9 13.42 20.76 -6.56
C VAL A 9 12.58 20.31 -5.38
N THR A 10 11.26 20.26 -5.56
CA THR A 10 10.36 19.66 -4.57
C THR A 10 10.81 18.22 -4.32
N PRO A 11 11.04 17.79 -3.08
CA PRO A 11 11.37 16.41 -2.79
C PRO A 11 10.17 15.54 -3.17
N GLU A 12 10.39 14.57 -4.06
CA GLU A 12 9.46 13.46 -4.25
C GLU A 12 9.16 12.82 -2.88
N PRO A 13 7.92 12.38 -2.62
CA PRO A 13 7.61 11.64 -1.42
C PRO A 13 8.34 10.29 -1.52
N VAL A 14 9.54 10.25 -0.95
CA VAL A 14 10.22 9.02 -0.56
C VAL A 14 9.19 8.19 0.20
N HIS A 15 8.94 6.97 -0.28
CA HIS A 15 8.06 6.01 0.40
C HIS A 15 8.47 5.96 1.85
N ALA A 16 7.67 6.59 2.71
CA ALA A 16 7.85 6.55 4.13
C ALA A 16 7.71 5.07 4.49
N MET A 17 8.84 4.43 4.82
CA MET A 17 8.82 3.15 5.52
C MET A 17 8.16 3.44 6.85
N ALA A 18 6.83 3.27 6.89
CA ALA A 18 6.03 3.51 8.06
C ALA A 18 6.54 2.61 9.19
N ALA A 19 6.79 3.23 10.34
CA ALA A 19 6.93 2.55 11.62
C ALA A 19 5.75 1.56 11.83
N PRO A 20 5.83 0.60 12.79
CA PRO A 20 4.72 -0.31 13.08
C PRO A 20 3.55 0.46 13.73
N ALA A 21 2.88 1.27 12.92
CA ALA A 21 1.58 1.83 13.18
C ALA A 21 0.60 0.67 13.07
N ARG A 22 -0.39 0.67 13.96
CA ARG A 22 -1.53 -0.25 13.90
C ARG A 22 -2.01 -0.30 12.47
N HIS A 23 -2.20 -1.51 11.97
CA HIS A 23 -2.58 -1.78 10.60
C HIS A 23 -3.82 -0.93 10.27
N ASP A 24 -3.62 0.17 9.55
CA ASP A 24 -4.66 1.16 9.38
C ASP A 24 -5.76 0.59 8.47
N PRO A 25 -7.02 1.01 8.64
CA PRO A 25 -8.11 0.55 7.79
C PRO A 25 -7.87 0.78 6.30
N ALA A 26 -7.09 1.80 5.95
CA ALA A 26 -6.66 2.06 4.59
C ALA A 26 -5.66 1.01 4.07
N ASP A 27 -4.69 0.58 4.88
CA ASP A 27 -3.70 -0.45 4.48
C ASP A 27 -4.35 -1.81 4.29
N VAL A 28 -5.30 -2.18 5.15
CA VAL A 28 -6.12 -3.38 4.96
C VAL A 28 -6.88 -3.34 3.63
N ALA A 29 -7.51 -2.21 3.31
CA ALA A 29 -8.23 -2.04 2.06
C ALA A 29 -7.31 -2.19 0.84
N GLU A 30 -6.11 -1.61 0.88
CA GLU A 30 -5.11 -1.73 -0.19
C GLU A 30 -4.59 -3.17 -0.31
N ARG A 31 -4.34 -3.89 0.79
CA ARG A 31 -3.95 -5.31 0.77
C ARG A 31 -5.06 -6.20 0.19
N ILE A 32 -6.33 -5.94 0.52
CA ILE A 32 -7.48 -6.64 -0.08
C ILE A 32 -7.56 -6.36 -1.59
N ARG A 33 -7.23 -5.15 -2.01
CA ARG A 33 -7.22 -4.75 -3.43
C ARG A 33 -6.15 -5.50 -4.22
N HIS A 34 -4.91 -5.56 -3.73
CA HIS A 34 -3.85 -6.38 -4.32
C HIS A 34 -4.20 -7.87 -4.34
N LEU A 35 -4.80 -8.39 -3.26
CA LEU A 35 -5.26 -9.78 -3.23
C LEU A 35 -6.30 -10.06 -4.33
N GLY A 36 -7.17 -9.09 -4.62
CA GLY A 36 -8.14 -9.16 -5.72
C GLY A 36 -7.48 -9.20 -7.09
N GLU A 37 -6.42 -8.41 -7.31
CA GLU A 37 -5.64 -8.46 -8.55
C GLU A 37 -5.00 -9.84 -8.76
N LEU A 38 -4.45 -10.44 -7.71
CA LEU A 38 -3.88 -11.78 -7.77
C LEU A 38 -4.92 -12.86 -8.08
N TYR A 39 -6.12 -12.75 -7.50
CA TYR A 39 -7.24 -13.64 -7.80
C TYR A 39 -7.69 -13.52 -9.27
N GLN A 40 -7.82 -12.29 -9.79
CA GLN A 40 -8.15 -12.05 -11.20
C GLN A 40 -7.06 -12.55 -12.16
N ALA A 41 -5.79 -12.52 -11.73
CA ALA A 41 -4.68 -13.10 -12.46
C ALA A 41 -4.62 -14.64 -12.39
N GLY A 42 -5.48 -15.28 -11.59
CA GLY A 42 -5.48 -16.74 -11.38
C GLY A 42 -4.30 -17.24 -10.56
N LEU A 43 -3.60 -16.36 -9.83
CA LEU A 43 -2.46 -16.69 -8.97
C LEU A 43 -2.88 -17.16 -7.58
N VAL A 44 -4.14 -16.89 -7.22
CA VAL A 44 -4.73 -17.24 -5.93
C VAL A 44 -6.10 -17.84 -6.21
N THR A 45 -6.44 -18.91 -5.50
CA THR A 45 -7.76 -19.55 -5.62
C THR A 45 -8.83 -18.77 -4.87
N ASP A 46 -10.11 -19.07 -5.15
CA ASP A 46 -11.24 -18.43 -4.47
C ASP A 46 -11.25 -18.66 -2.96
N ASP A 47 -10.85 -19.87 -2.54
CA ASP A 47 -10.74 -20.27 -1.15
C ASP A 47 -9.65 -19.47 -0.42
N GLU A 48 -8.47 -19.36 -1.03
CA GLU A 48 -7.35 -18.55 -0.51
C GLU A 48 -7.67 -17.06 -0.47
N PHE A 49 -8.36 -16.54 -1.49
CA PHE A 49 -8.81 -15.14 -1.54
C PHE A 49 -9.78 -14.86 -0.39
N SER A 50 -10.79 -15.72 -0.22
CA SER A 50 -11.81 -15.57 0.82
C SER A 50 -11.23 -15.69 2.22
N ALA A 51 -10.33 -16.65 2.46
CA ALA A 51 -9.65 -16.82 3.73
C ALA A 51 -8.78 -15.60 4.10
N LYS A 52 -7.90 -15.15 3.19
CA LYS A 52 -7.03 -13.99 3.43
C LYS A 52 -7.80 -12.68 3.55
N LYS A 53 -8.87 -12.49 2.79
CA LYS A 53 -9.73 -11.31 2.92
C LYS A 53 -10.41 -11.26 4.29
N ALA A 54 -10.88 -12.41 4.80
CA ALA A 54 -11.47 -12.50 6.13
C ALA A 54 -10.45 -12.20 7.23
N GLU A 55 -9.23 -12.75 7.14
CA GLU A 55 -8.13 -12.44 8.05
C GLU A 55 -7.81 -10.93 8.05
N LEU A 56 -7.64 -10.34 6.86
CA LEU A 56 -7.34 -8.91 6.71
C LEU A 56 -8.45 -8.02 7.28
N LEU A 57 -9.72 -8.39 7.09
CA LEU A 57 -10.86 -7.67 7.67
C LEU A 57 -10.95 -7.81 9.20
N ALA A 58 -10.47 -8.91 9.78
CA ALA A 58 -10.44 -9.12 11.23
C ALA A 58 -9.34 -8.30 11.92
N GLU A 59 -8.42 -7.72 11.15
CA GLU A 59 -7.31 -6.89 11.62
C GLU A 59 -7.72 -5.40 11.78
N LEU A 60 -8.98 -5.06 11.47
CA LEU A 60 -9.62 -3.73 11.64
C LEU A 60 -10.29 -3.55 13.01
#